data_AF-A0A9P7C933-F1
#
_entry.id   AF-A0A9P7C933-F1
#
_cell.length_a   1.000
_cell.length_b   1.000
_cell.length_c   1.000
_cell.angle_alpha   90.00
_cell.angle_beta   90.00
_cell.angle_gamma   90.00
#
_symmetry.space_group_name_H-M   'P 1'
#
loop_
_entity.id
_entity.type
_entity.pdbx_description
1 polymer ?
#
loop_
_entity_poly.entity_id
_entity_poly.type
_entity_poly.pdbx_seq_one_letter_code
_entity_poly.pdbx_strand_id
1 'polypeptide(L)'
;MVWGCFWGGGFGPLEIIDTSSVDQEKYINILANRFHPWFTNVTAHQERDFIFQEDGASCHTGGYARWWKETHQIRGFEYWPAQSPDLNPIEHVWNALERRIERKRSSVKNLEQLKVALREEWERMDDEFADRLVRSMKRRCEAVIKAKGGATEY
;
A
#
# COMPACT_ATOMS: atom_id res chain seq x y z
N MET A 1 -12.19 -6.65 -2.23
CA MET A 1 -11.12 -5.85 -1.59
C MET A 1 -10.09 -5.46 -2.64
N VAL A 2 -9.17 -4.55 -2.32
CA VAL A 2 -8.00 -4.24 -3.16
C VAL A 2 -6.72 -4.34 -2.33
N TRP A 3 -5.63 -4.73 -2.96
CA TRP A 3 -4.27 -4.63 -2.43
C TRP A 3 -3.43 -3.81 -3.39
N GLY A 4 -2.54 -2.98 -2.88
CA GLY A 4 -1.56 -2.28 -3.69
C GLY A 4 -0.43 -1.73 -2.86
N CYS A 5 0.60 -1.27 -3.53
CA CYS A 5 1.75 -0.63 -2.91
C CYS A 5 2.22 0.56 -3.73
N PHE A 6 3.00 1.44 -3.13
CA PHE A 6 3.61 2.58 -3.82
C PHE A 6 4.92 2.95 -3.14
N TRP A 7 5.74 3.74 -3.81
CA TRP A 7 6.99 4.30 -3.27
C TRP A 7 7.17 5.73 -3.76
N GLY A 8 8.22 6.41 -3.33
CA GLY A 8 8.41 7.84 -3.64
C GLY A 8 8.55 8.16 -5.14
N GLY A 9 8.78 7.18 -6.01
CA GLY A 9 8.87 7.35 -7.45
C GLY A 9 7.71 6.71 -8.23
N GLY A 10 6.60 6.37 -7.58
CA GLY A 10 5.38 5.95 -8.27
C GLY A 10 4.65 4.77 -7.63
N PHE A 11 3.72 4.21 -8.39
CA PHE A 11 2.79 3.18 -7.94
C PHE A 11 3.20 1.79 -8.37
N GLY A 12 3.02 0.82 -7.47
CA GLY A 12 3.23 -0.59 -7.74
C GLY A 12 1.96 -1.27 -8.26
N PRO A 13 1.91 -2.62 -8.22
CA PRO A 13 0.74 -3.36 -8.67
C PRO A 13 -0.51 -3.01 -7.85
N LEU A 14 -1.67 -3.04 -8.51
CA LEU A 14 -2.98 -3.02 -7.88
C LEU A 14 -3.70 -4.34 -8.15
N GLU A 15 -3.92 -5.12 -7.09
CA GLU A 15 -4.65 -6.38 -7.15
C GLU A 15 -6.06 -6.22 -6.62
N ILE A 16 -7.02 -6.66 -7.42
CA ILE A 16 -8.42 -6.73 -7.03
C ILE A 16 -8.69 -8.13 -6.51
N ILE A 17 -9.20 -8.21 -5.29
CA ILE A 17 -9.44 -9.45 -4.57
C ILE A 17 -10.94 -9.66 -4.47
N ASP A 18 -11.45 -10.71 -5.11
CA ASP A 18 -12.88 -11.07 -5.17
C ASP A 18 -13.41 -11.72 -3.88
N THR A 19 -12.78 -11.45 -2.74
CA THR A 19 -13.20 -11.91 -1.41
C THR A 19 -13.31 -10.74 -0.42
N SER A 20 -14.05 -10.98 0.67
CA SER A 20 -14.27 -10.03 1.76
C SER A 20 -13.18 -10.07 2.84
N SER A 21 -12.28 -11.06 2.78
CA SER A 21 -11.11 -11.18 3.65
C SER A 21 -9.91 -11.71 2.88
N VAL A 22 -8.72 -11.40 3.39
CA VAL A 22 -7.43 -11.88 2.90
C VAL A 22 -6.77 -12.68 4.02
N ASP A 23 -6.68 -13.98 3.82
CA ASP A 23 -5.89 -14.86 4.70
C ASP A 23 -4.40 -14.78 4.32
N GLN A 24 -3.58 -15.49 5.10
CA GLN A 24 -2.14 -15.47 4.91
C GLN A 24 -1.69 -16.10 3.58
N GLU A 25 -2.37 -17.14 3.10
CA GLU A 25 -2.01 -17.81 1.84
C GLU A 25 -2.26 -16.87 0.65
N LYS A 26 -3.42 -16.22 0.61
CA LYS A 26 -3.75 -15.23 -0.41
C LYS A 26 -2.81 -14.04 -0.35
N TYR A 27 -2.48 -13.56 0.85
CA TYR A 27 -1.52 -12.47 1.01
C TYR A 27 -0.17 -12.83 0.37
N ILE A 28 0.35 -14.03 0.68
CA ILE A 28 1.63 -14.48 0.13
C ILE A 28 1.56 -14.74 -1.37
N ASN A 29 0.43 -15.23 -1.88
CA ASN A 29 0.23 -15.37 -3.31
C ASN A 29 0.34 -14.01 -4.03
N ILE A 30 -0.28 -12.96 -3.47
CA ILE A 30 -0.16 -11.59 -3.99
C ILE A 30 1.30 -11.13 -3.93
N LEU A 31 1.96 -11.33 -2.79
CA LEU A 31 3.35 -10.92 -2.65
C LEU A 31 4.27 -11.62 -3.66
N ALA A 32 4.12 -12.93 -3.84
CA ALA A 32 4.96 -13.73 -4.72
C ALA A 32 4.71 -13.43 -6.20
N ASN A 33 3.45 -13.27 -6.62
CA ASN A 33 3.10 -13.18 -8.03
C ASN A 33 3.04 -11.75 -8.56
N ARG A 34 2.96 -10.75 -7.67
CA ARG A 34 2.73 -9.34 -8.05
C ARG A 34 3.76 -8.43 -7.45
N PHE A 35 3.88 -8.43 -6.12
CA PHE A 35 4.81 -7.53 -5.43
C PHE A 35 6.27 -7.83 -5.74
N HIS A 36 6.73 -9.07 -5.54
CA HIS A 36 8.15 -9.41 -5.59
C HIS A 36 8.78 -9.23 -6.98
N PRO A 37 8.15 -9.65 -8.09
CA PRO A 37 8.68 -9.35 -9.42
C PRO A 37 8.83 -7.84 -9.66
N TRP A 38 7.82 -7.05 -9.27
CA TRP A 38 7.86 -5.60 -9.37
C TRP A 38 8.94 -4.98 -8.47
N PHE A 39 9.03 -5.43 -7.22
CA PHE A 39 9.96 -4.93 -6.21
C PHE A 39 11.41 -5.17 -6.61
N THR A 40 11.73 -6.37 -7.11
CA THR A 40 13.06 -6.71 -7.63
C THR A 40 13.42 -5.84 -8.82
N ASN A 41 12.48 -5.59 -9.74
CA ASN A 41 12.69 -4.70 -10.87
C ASN A 41 12.99 -3.26 -10.43
N VAL A 42 12.16 -2.69 -9.54
CA VAL A 42 12.36 -1.33 -9.01
C VAL A 42 13.69 -1.21 -8.26
N THR A 43 14.03 -2.19 -7.41
CA THR A 43 15.28 -2.18 -6.64
C THR A 43 16.51 -2.23 -7.56
N ALA A 44 16.47 -3.05 -8.61
CA ALA A 44 17.56 -3.14 -9.58
C ALA A 44 17.77 -1.84 -10.37
N HIS A 45 16.70 -1.11 -10.70
CA HIS A 45 16.79 0.14 -11.46
C HIS A 45 17.15 1.37 -10.63
N GLN A 46 16.75 1.40 -9.35
CA GLN A 46 16.95 2.58 -8.51
C GLN A 46 18.29 2.58 -7.78
N GLU A 47 19.04 1.46 -7.81
CA GLU A 47 20.31 1.27 -7.09
C GLU A 47 20.21 1.71 -5.62
N ARG A 48 19.05 1.45 -5.00
CA ARG A 48 18.70 1.87 -3.65
C ARG A 48 18.02 0.76 -2.89
N ASP A 49 18.22 0.84 -1.60
CA ASP A 49 17.58 -0.01 -0.61
C ASP A 49 16.19 0.49 -0.25
N PHE A 50 15.24 -0.43 -0.18
CA PHE A 50 13.85 -0.17 0.23
C PHE A 50 13.52 -0.87 1.54
N ILE A 51 12.61 -0.25 2.30
CA ILE A 51 11.97 -0.83 3.48
C ILE A 51 10.49 -1.02 3.14
N PHE A 52 10.00 -2.24 3.28
CA PHE A 52 8.60 -2.59 3.08
C PHE A 52 7.78 -2.19 4.30
N GLN A 53 6.77 -1.35 4.07
CA GLN A 53 5.83 -0.92 5.09
C GLN A 53 4.50 -1.64 4.89
N GLU A 54 4.00 -2.23 5.96
CA GLU A 54 2.67 -2.85 6.05
C GLU A 54 2.11 -2.60 7.46
N ASP A 55 0.80 -2.77 7.63
CA ASP A 55 0.18 -2.67 8.95
C ASP A 55 0.31 -3.98 9.75
N GLY A 56 -0.15 -3.95 11.01
CA GLY A 56 -0.11 -5.10 11.92
C GLY A 56 -1.15 -6.20 11.66
N ALA A 57 -1.81 -6.26 10.49
CA ALA A 57 -2.82 -7.29 10.23
C ALA A 57 -2.26 -8.71 10.40
N SER A 58 -3.11 -9.64 10.83
CA SER A 58 -2.69 -11.02 11.15
C SER A 58 -2.15 -11.77 9.93
N CYS A 59 -2.67 -11.51 8.73
CA CYS A 59 -2.15 -12.09 7.49
C CYS A 59 -0.72 -11.60 7.16
N HIS A 60 -0.35 -10.38 7.59
CA HIS A 60 0.97 -9.78 7.37
C HIS A 60 2.01 -10.28 8.39
N THR A 61 1.57 -10.48 9.64
CA THR A 61 2.48 -10.71 10.78
C THR A 61 2.63 -12.18 11.19
N GLY A 62 1.82 -13.08 10.65
CA GLY A 62 1.90 -14.51 10.94
C GLY A 62 3.21 -15.18 10.46
N GLY A 63 3.50 -16.37 10.99
CA GLY A 63 4.78 -17.05 10.79
C GLY A 63 5.15 -17.32 9.33
N TYR A 64 4.19 -17.77 8.49
CA TYR A 64 4.46 -18.04 7.08
C TYR A 64 4.79 -16.76 6.30
N ALA A 65 4.07 -15.65 6.55
CA ALA A 65 4.35 -14.37 5.91
C ALA A 65 5.73 -13.81 6.29
N ARG A 66 6.09 -13.91 7.58
CA ARG A 66 7.42 -13.51 8.05
C ARG A 66 8.53 -14.35 7.39
N TRP A 67 8.40 -15.68 7.45
CA TRP A 67 9.35 -16.60 6.83
C TRP A 67 9.54 -16.32 5.33
N TRP A 68 8.45 -16.06 4.61
CA TRP A 68 8.52 -15.80 3.18
C TRP A 68 9.25 -14.49 2.88
N LYS A 69 8.93 -13.40 3.61
CA LYS A 69 9.61 -12.10 3.45
C LYS A 69 11.10 -12.20 3.78
N GLU A 70 11.47 -12.89 4.86
CA GLU A 70 12.86 -13.14 5.24
C GLU A 70 13.61 -13.93 4.16
N THR A 71 13.00 -14.99 3.63
CA THR A 71 13.57 -15.83 2.57
C THR A 71 13.83 -15.05 1.27
N HIS A 72 12.99 -14.05 0.97
CA HIS A 72 13.12 -13.18 -0.21
C HIS A 72 13.85 -11.86 0.09
N GLN A 73 14.49 -11.75 1.26
CA GLN A 73 15.26 -10.57 1.67
C GLN A 73 14.47 -9.25 1.65
N ILE A 74 13.15 -9.33 1.84
CA ILE A 74 12.26 -8.16 1.93
C ILE A 74 12.36 -7.62 3.35
N ARG A 75 13.12 -6.55 3.52
CA ARG A 75 13.25 -5.85 4.80
C ARG A 75 12.00 -5.06 5.10
N GLY A 76 11.39 -5.30 6.27
CA GLY A 76 10.27 -4.51 6.78
C GLY A 76 10.65 -3.68 8.00
N PHE A 77 9.70 -2.89 8.51
CA PHE A 77 9.82 -2.28 9.82
C PHE A 77 9.74 -3.35 10.92
N GLU A 78 10.65 -3.28 11.91
CA GLU A 78 10.63 -4.18 13.07
C GLU A 78 9.37 -3.96 13.93
N TYR A 79 8.91 -2.71 14.00
CA TYR A 79 7.73 -2.31 14.72
C TYR A 79 6.86 -1.38 13.88
N TRP A 80 5.56 -1.69 13.83
CA TRP A 80 4.53 -0.79 13.34
C TRP A 80 3.47 -0.59 14.43
N PRO A 81 3.15 0.66 14.82
CA PRO A 81 2.17 0.89 15.86
C PRO A 81 0.77 0.47 15.39
N ALA A 82 0.06 -0.25 16.27
CA ALA A 82 -1.32 -0.64 16.01
C ALA A 82 -2.22 0.60 15.88
N GLN A 83 -3.29 0.48 15.10
CA GLN A 83 -4.31 1.54 14.95
C GLN A 83 -3.75 2.91 14.57
N SER A 84 -2.71 2.94 13.72
CA SER A 84 -2.04 4.17 13.28
C SER A 84 -2.19 4.40 11.77
N PRO A 85 -3.42 4.56 11.24
CA PRO A 85 -3.63 4.85 9.82
C PRO A 85 -2.97 6.17 9.40
N ASP A 86 -2.87 7.13 10.32
CA ASP A 86 -2.20 8.42 10.14
C ASP A 86 -0.72 8.28 9.72
N LEU A 87 -0.08 7.20 10.18
CA LEU A 87 1.29 6.85 9.84
C LEU A 87 1.40 6.01 8.57
N ASN A 88 0.28 5.59 7.97
CA ASN A 88 0.25 4.81 6.74
C ASN A 88 -0.14 5.72 5.55
N PRO A 89 0.82 6.19 4.74
CA PRO A 89 0.53 7.10 3.64
C PRO A 89 -0.40 6.51 2.57
N ILE A 90 -0.50 5.17 2.47
CA ILE A 90 -1.36 4.54 1.48
C ILE A 90 -2.85 4.81 1.74
N GLU A 91 -3.24 5.16 2.98
CA GLU A 91 -4.62 5.57 3.28
C GLU A 91 -5.00 6.83 2.49
N HIS A 92 -4.05 7.74 2.28
CA HIS A 92 -4.28 8.92 1.42
C HIS A 92 -4.38 8.55 -0.05
N VAL A 93 -3.65 7.52 -0.48
CA VAL A 93 -3.75 6.98 -1.84
C VAL A 93 -5.15 6.39 -2.05
N TRP A 94 -5.65 5.61 -1.10
CA TRP A 94 -7.00 5.04 -1.16
C TRP A 94 -8.08 6.12 -1.18
N ASN A 95 -7.98 7.11 -0.30
CA ASN A 95 -8.89 8.26 -0.29
C ASN A 95 -8.86 9.03 -1.62
N ALA A 96 -7.68 9.20 -2.22
CA ALA A 96 -7.56 9.84 -3.52
C ALA A 96 -8.22 9.00 -4.62
N LEU A 97 -7.93 7.69 -4.67
CA LEU A 97 -8.49 6.77 -5.64
C LEU A 97 -10.02 6.73 -5.55
N GLU A 98 -10.59 6.60 -4.34
CA GLU A 98 -12.03 6.63 -4.12
C GLU A 98 -12.67 7.90 -4.69
N ARG A 99 -12.09 9.07 -4.42
CA ARG A 99 -12.58 10.35 -4.99
C ARG A 99 -12.51 10.38 -6.52
N ARG A 100 -11.51 9.74 -7.13
CA ARG A 100 -11.43 9.62 -8.60
C ARG A 100 -12.56 8.74 -9.14
N ILE A 101 -12.84 7.63 -8.47
CA ILE A 101 -13.92 6.71 -8.83
C ILE A 101 -15.30 7.35 -8.63
N GLU A 102 -15.51 8.10 -7.55
CA GLU A 102 -16.79 8.79 -7.29
C GLU A 102 -17.12 9.79 -8.40
N ARG A 103 -16.11 10.48 -8.97
CA ARG A 103 -16.31 11.34 -10.15
C ARG A 103 -16.76 10.59 -11.40
N LYS A 104 -16.49 9.28 -11.47
CA LYS A 104 -16.90 8.37 -12.56
C LYS A 104 -18.15 7.55 -12.21
N ARG A 105 -18.84 7.85 -11.11
CA ARG A 105 -20.00 7.07 -10.64
C ARG A 105 -21.12 6.96 -11.67
N SER A 106 -21.29 7.96 -12.53
CA SER A 106 -22.29 7.91 -13.60
C SER A 106 -21.96 6.88 -14.68
N SER A 107 -20.69 6.55 -14.91
CA SER A 107 -20.24 5.56 -15.91
C SER A 107 -20.00 4.15 -15.34
N VAL A 108 -19.81 4.02 -14.02
CA VAL A 108 -19.60 2.73 -13.35
C VAL A 108 -20.94 2.16 -12.88
N LYS A 109 -21.45 1.13 -13.56
CA LYS A 109 -22.78 0.52 -13.32
C LYS A 109 -22.72 -0.88 -12.71
N ASN A 110 -21.58 -1.55 -12.79
CA ASN A 110 -21.41 -2.91 -12.28
C ASN A 110 -19.98 -3.12 -11.77
N LEU A 111 -19.78 -4.28 -11.14
CA LEU A 111 -18.51 -4.63 -10.53
C LEU A 111 -17.37 -4.65 -11.55
N GLU A 112 -17.56 -5.22 -12.74
CA GLU A 112 -16.50 -5.30 -13.75
C GLU A 112 -16.07 -3.93 -14.25
N GLN A 113 -17.01 -3.01 -14.44
CA GLN A 113 -16.70 -1.61 -14.76
C GLN A 113 -15.97 -0.91 -13.61
N LEU A 114 -16.33 -1.21 -12.36
CA LEU A 114 -15.60 -0.69 -11.20
C LEU A 114 -14.15 -1.21 -11.18
N LYS A 115 -13.95 -2.50 -11.46
CA LYS A 115 -12.63 -3.12 -11.53
C LYS A 115 -11.75 -2.48 -12.60
N VAL A 116 -12.31 -2.21 -13.78
CA VAL A 116 -11.61 -1.50 -14.86
C VAL A 116 -11.27 -0.07 -14.43
N ALA A 117 -12.26 0.67 -13.91
CA ALA A 117 -12.06 2.05 -13.48
C ALA A 117 -10.98 2.18 -12.38
N LEU A 118 -10.95 1.24 -11.42
CA LEU A 118 -9.93 1.20 -10.37
C LEU A 118 -8.51 1.08 -10.94
N ARG A 119 -8.30 0.14 -11.88
CA ARG A 119 -6.99 -0.04 -12.52
C ARG A 119 -6.58 1.19 -13.32
N GLU A 120 -7.49 1.73 -14.14
CA GLU A 120 -7.18 2.91 -14.93
C GLU A 120 -6.87 4.14 -14.07
N GLU A 121 -7.61 4.36 -12.99
CA GLU A 121 -7.37 5.52 -12.12
C GLU A 121 -6.10 5.36 -11.28
N TRP A 122 -5.74 4.12 -10.92
CA TRP A 122 -4.49 3.77 -10.27
C TRP A 122 -3.28 4.04 -11.18
N GLU A 123 -3.34 3.60 -12.44
CA GLU A 123 -2.29 3.86 -13.44
C GLU A 123 -2.14 5.36 -13.76
N ARG A 124 -3.20 6.15 -13.60
CA ARG A 124 -3.17 7.62 -13.74
C ARG A 124 -2.73 8.34 -12.47
N MET A 125 -2.38 7.64 -11.40
CA MET A 125 -1.88 8.31 -10.20
C MET A 125 -0.52 8.93 -10.47
N ASP A 126 -0.31 10.11 -9.89
CA ASP A 126 0.82 10.97 -10.20
C ASP A 126 2.02 10.61 -9.33
N ASP A 127 3.19 10.42 -9.93
CA ASP A 127 4.42 10.11 -9.21
C ASP A 127 4.82 11.25 -8.27
N GLU A 128 4.53 12.52 -8.61
CA GLU A 128 4.75 13.64 -7.68
C GLU A 128 3.83 13.53 -6.45
N PHE A 129 2.60 13.05 -6.64
CA PHE A 129 1.70 12.77 -5.54
C PHE A 129 2.27 11.70 -4.60
N ALA A 130 2.83 10.62 -5.15
CA ALA A 130 3.51 9.58 -4.39
C ALA A 130 4.74 10.12 -3.62
N ASP A 131 5.62 10.87 -4.28
CA ASP A 131 6.81 11.47 -3.67
C ASP A 131 6.45 12.35 -2.46
N ARG A 132 5.46 13.23 -2.61
CA ARG A 132 4.99 14.11 -1.52
C ARG A 132 4.46 13.33 -0.33
N LEU A 133 3.74 12.23 -0.56
CA LEU A 133 3.23 11.37 0.52
C LEU A 133 4.38 10.72 1.28
N VAL A 134 5.38 10.17 0.60
CA VAL A 134 6.56 9.58 1.26
C VAL A 134 7.34 10.64 2.03
N ARG A 135 7.59 11.82 1.44
CA ARG A 135 8.29 12.93 2.12
C ARG A 135 7.53 13.46 3.35
N SER A 136 6.21 13.27 3.41
CA SER A 136 5.40 13.70 4.55
C SER A 136 5.63 12.88 5.82
N MET A 137 6.27 11.70 5.73
CA MET A 137 6.42 10.76 6.85
C MET A 137 7.08 11.37 8.07
N LYS A 138 8.14 12.17 7.90
CA LYS A 138 8.79 12.85 9.03
C LYS A 138 7.80 13.71 9.82
N ARG A 139 6.98 14.47 9.10
CA ARG A 139 5.99 15.40 9.67
C ARG A 139 4.80 14.65 10.31
N ARG A 140 4.40 13.49 9.76
CA ARG A 140 3.42 12.58 10.36
C ARG A 140 3.91 12.03 11.70
N CYS A 141 5.15 11.52 11.74
CA CYS A 141 5.76 11.04 12.97
C CYS A 141 5.87 12.14 14.04
N GLU A 142 6.30 13.35 13.65
CA GLU A 142 6.35 14.51 14.55
C GLU A 142 4.96 14.87 15.10
N ALA A 143 3.91 14.80 14.27
CA ALA A 143 2.53 15.04 14.71
C ALA A 143 2.06 14.01 15.74
N VAL A 144 2.32 12.71 15.52
CA VAL A 144 1.96 11.64 16.47
C VAL A 144 2.74 11.80 17.79
N ILE A 145 4.02 12.14 17.73
CA ILE A 145 4.84 12.41 18.92
C ILE A 145 4.27 13.59 19.70
N LYS A 146 3.92 14.69 19.01
CA LYS A 146 3.30 15.88 19.62
C LYS A 146 1.94 15.55 20.25
N ALA A 147 1.18 14.66 19.60
CA ALA A 147 -0.09 14.13 20.11
C ALA A 147 0.08 13.07 21.21
N LYS A 148 1.33 12.75 21.61
CA LYS A 148 1.67 11.71 22.60
C LYS A 148 1.06 10.34 22.25
N GLY A 149 1.10 9.97 20.96
CA GLY A 149 0.51 8.74 20.44
C GLY A 149 -0.98 8.82 20.13
N GLY A 150 -1.61 9.98 20.29
CA GLY A 150 -2.98 10.22 19.86
C GLY A 150 -3.13 10.40 18.35
N ALA A 151 -4.37 10.38 17.88
CA ALA A 151 -4.73 10.65 16.49
C ALA A 151 -4.33 12.07 16.05
N THR A 152 -4.10 12.21 14.75
CA THR A 152 -3.63 13.43 14.08
C THR A 152 -4.56 13.80 12.92
N GLU A 153 -4.23 14.87 12.20
CA GLU A 153 -5.01 15.33 11.04
C GLU A 153 -4.67 14.57 9.73
N TYR A 154 -3.73 13.64 9.79
CA TYR A 154 -3.33 12.81 8.66
C TYR A 154 -4.28 11.64 8.51
#